data_AF-A0A7Y5F1C4-F1
#
_entry.id   AF-A0A7Y5F1C4-F1
#
_cell.length_a   1.000
_cell.length_b   1.000
_cell.length_c   1.000
_cell.angle_alpha   90.00
_cell.angle_beta   90.00
_cell.angle_gamma   90.00
#
_symmetry.space_group_name_H-M   'P 1'
#
loop_
_entity.id
_entity.type
_entity.pdbx_description
1 polymer ?
#
loop_
_entity_poly.entity_id
_entity_poly.type
_entity_poly.pdbx_seq_one_letter_code
_entity_poly.pdbx_strand_id
1 'polypeptide(L)'
;MSNLDSSDLECPHCGATFYYELTHCPKCGRAIYPSDFDDYEEDEGETEAEGWGVNPENLKATPRLKSTPHPLGGILMGSVVSNFIGIFLFFILENIFEKAITASPASLIRFIPLASVPLGAILGGYVATQMNQDRPLLNGISVGLLSLAATFLLTAYQYDLSTTPFFRPETLPWWVA
;
A
#
# COMPACT_ATOMS: atom_id res chain seq x y z
N MET A 1 -7.25 58.10 16.60
CA MET A 1 -6.75 56.85 17.21
C MET A 1 -6.91 55.77 16.17
N SER A 2 -5.87 55.54 15.38
CA SER A 2 -5.80 54.51 14.35
C SER A 2 -5.69 53.16 15.07
N ASN A 3 -6.64 52.26 14.79
CA ASN A 3 -6.53 50.84 15.16
C ASN A 3 -5.22 50.31 14.59
N LEU A 4 -4.30 49.92 15.45
CA LEU A 4 -3.13 49.14 15.06
C LEU A 4 -3.65 47.77 14.63
N ASP A 5 -3.42 47.46 13.36
CA ASP A 5 -3.74 46.20 12.71
C ASP A 5 -3.14 45.04 13.52
N SER A 6 -3.94 44.42 14.39
CA SER A 6 -3.62 43.14 15.01
C SER A 6 -3.53 42.12 13.87
N SER A 7 -2.29 41.80 13.48
CA SER A 7 -1.97 40.87 12.39
C SER A 7 -2.20 39.42 12.83
N ASP A 8 -3.37 39.17 13.41
CA ASP A 8 -3.79 37.86 13.89
C ASP A 8 -4.34 37.07 12.71
N LEU A 9 -3.75 35.91 12.47
CA LEU A 9 -4.23 34.96 11.47
C LEU A 9 -5.22 34.00 12.12
N GLU A 10 -6.34 33.75 11.45
CA GLU A 10 -7.31 32.74 11.87
C GLU A 10 -7.13 31.45 11.06
N CYS A 11 -7.04 30.31 11.76
CA CYS A 11 -6.95 29.01 11.10
C CYS A 11 -8.26 28.68 10.37
N PRO A 12 -8.25 28.46 9.04
CA PRO A 12 -9.47 28.18 8.27
C PRO A 12 -10.13 26.84 8.64
N HIS A 13 -9.42 25.96 9.35
CA HIS A 13 -9.91 24.64 9.72
C HIS A 13 -10.46 24.55 11.15
N CYS A 14 -9.94 25.34 12.10
CA CYS A 14 -10.32 25.21 13.51
C CYS A 14 -10.65 26.54 14.21
N GLY A 15 -10.60 27.67 13.51
CA GLY A 15 -10.93 29.00 14.03
C GLY A 15 -9.99 29.51 15.13
N ALA A 16 -8.82 28.89 15.29
CA ALA A 16 -7.83 29.36 16.26
C ALA A 16 -7.09 30.57 15.69
N THR A 17 -6.97 31.63 16.49
CA THR A 17 -6.21 32.85 16.18
C THR A 17 -4.78 32.73 16.73
N PHE A 18 -3.77 33.00 15.91
CA PHE A 18 -2.36 32.94 16.28
C PHE A 18 -1.51 33.95 15.49
N TYR A 19 -0.27 34.18 15.95
CA TYR A 19 0.66 35.14 15.36
C TYR A 19 1.45 34.54 14.18
N TYR A 20 1.90 35.40 13.25
CA TYR A 20 2.47 35.08 11.93
C TYR A 20 3.70 34.14 11.89
N GLU A 21 4.29 33.80 13.03
CA GLU A 21 5.57 33.06 13.11
C GLU A 21 5.43 31.53 13.07
N LEU A 22 4.21 30.99 12.96
CA LEU A 22 3.99 29.54 12.91
C LEU A 22 3.67 29.06 11.48
N THR A 23 4.41 28.04 11.02
CA THR A 23 4.11 27.32 9.77
C THR A 23 2.95 26.34 9.93
N HIS A 24 2.67 25.91 11.16
CA HIS A 24 1.62 24.95 11.50
C HIS A 24 0.69 25.49 12.60
N CYS A 25 -0.60 25.19 12.51
CA CYS A 25 -1.56 25.58 13.54
C CYS A 25 -1.28 24.83 14.85
N PRO A 26 -1.11 25.52 16.00
CA PRO A 26 -0.80 24.86 17.27
C PRO A 26 -1.95 24.00 17.83
N LYS A 27 -3.18 24.23 17.34
CA LYS A 27 -4.38 23.50 17.81
C LYS A 27 -4.69 22.25 16.98
N CYS A 28 -4.46 22.29 15.66
CA CYS A 28 -4.81 21.18 14.76
C CYS A 28 -3.63 20.58 13.98
N GLY A 29 -2.44 21.16 14.07
CA GLY A 29 -1.22 20.65 13.45
C GLY A 29 -1.15 20.77 11.92
N ARG A 30 -2.11 21.42 11.26
CA ARG A 30 -2.09 21.62 9.79
C ARG A 30 -1.23 22.80 9.39
N ALA A 31 -0.57 22.68 8.22
CA ALA A 31 0.16 23.78 7.59
C ALA A 31 -0.80 24.93 7.24
N ILE A 32 -0.36 26.16 7.54
CA ILE A 32 -1.14 27.39 7.32
C ILE A 32 -0.88 27.96 5.94
N TYR A 33 0.35 27.84 5.46
CA TYR A 33 0.73 28.24 4.11
C TYR A 33 0.59 27.03 3.18
N PRO A 34 -0.09 27.17 2.03
CA PRO A 34 0.00 26.17 0.98
C PRO A 34 1.47 26.07 0.55
N SER A 35 2.01 24.86 0.52
CA SER A 35 3.37 24.56 0.09
C SER A 35 3.47 24.70 -1.43
N ASP A 36 3.30 25.94 -1.92
CA ASP A 36 3.38 26.27 -3.35
C ASP A 36 4.82 26.24 -3.89
N PHE A 37 5.78 25.77 -3.08
CA PHE A 37 7.22 25.76 -3.36
C PHE A 37 7.86 24.38 -3.42
N ASP A 38 7.10 23.29 -3.19
CA ASP A 38 7.66 21.92 -3.18
C ASP A 38 7.51 21.19 -4.53
N ASP A 39 6.91 21.83 -5.55
CA ASP A 39 6.72 21.25 -6.90
C ASP A 39 7.91 21.52 -7.86
N TYR A 40 9.10 21.84 -7.35
CA TYR A 40 10.33 21.69 -8.14
C TYR A 40 10.85 20.26 -7.98
N GLU A 41 10.09 19.29 -8.52
CA GLU A 41 10.67 18.01 -8.87
C GLU A 41 11.72 18.28 -9.96
N GLU A 42 12.99 18.07 -9.63
CA GLU A 42 14.08 17.90 -10.60
C GLU A 42 13.77 16.66 -11.46
N ASP A 43 12.95 16.86 -12.49
CA ASP A 43 12.72 15.91 -13.57
C ASP A 43 13.92 15.98 -14.52
N GLU A 44 15.07 15.50 -14.05
CA GLU A 44 16.20 15.19 -14.92
C GLU A 44 15.97 13.84 -15.60
N GLY A 45 15.23 13.92 -16.71
CA GLY A 45 15.57 13.19 -17.92
C GLY A 45 14.70 11.99 -18.23
N GLU A 46 13.80 12.17 -19.19
CA GLU A 46 13.61 11.16 -20.24
C GLU A 46 12.99 11.77 -21.52
N THR A 47 13.87 11.90 -22.52
CA THR A 47 13.63 11.73 -23.96
C THR A 47 12.65 12.66 -24.69
N GLU A 48 13.25 13.41 -25.63
CA GLU A 48 12.63 14.06 -26.77
C GLU A 48 11.64 13.13 -27.51
N ALA A 49 10.35 13.33 -27.28
CA ALA A 49 9.30 12.93 -28.22
C ALA A 49 8.87 14.17 -29.00
N GLU A 50 9.53 14.39 -30.14
CA GLU A 50 9.13 15.38 -31.12
C GLU A 50 7.69 15.16 -31.59
N GLY A 51 6.91 16.24 -31.59
CA GLY A 51 6.00 16.49 -32.71
C GLY A 51 4.54 16.15 -32.52
N TRP A 52 3.86 16.78 -31.56
CA TRP A 52 2.44 17.16 -31.75
C TRP A 52 2.28 18.62 -31.36
N GLY A 53 2.02 19.47 -32.36
CA GLY A 53 1.89 20.93 -32.22
C GLY A 53 0.69 21.33 -31.38
N VAL A 54 0.86 21.32 -30.05
CA VAL A 54 -0.09 21.86 -29.11
C VAL A 54 0.25 23.35 -28.90
N ASN A 55 -0.64 24.20 -29.38
CA ASN A 55 -0.50 25.65 -29.30
C ASN A 55 -0.60 26.10 -27.82
N PRO A 56 0.48 26.65 -27.19
CA PRO A 56 0.56 26.86 -25.74
C PRO A 56 -0.40 27.92 -25.19
N GLU A 57 -1.02 28.71 -26.06
CA GLU A 57 -1.95 29.78 -25.70
C GLU A 57 -3.38 29.31 -25.39
N ASN A 58 -3.75 28.08 -25.80
CA ASN A 58 -5.06 27.49 -25.48
C ASN A 58 -5.07 26.58 -24.24
N LEU A 59 -3.94 26.46 -23.53
CA LEU A 59 -3.79 25.58 -22.36
C LEU A 59 -4.03 26.29 -21.01
N LYS A 60 -4.82 27.38 -20.99
CA LYS A 60 -5.06 28.16 -19.76
C LYS A 60 -6.27 27.75 -18.92
N ALA A 61 -6.98 26.68 -19.26
CA ALA A 61 -8.11 26.23 -18.46
C ALA A 61 -8.45 24.74 -18.63
N THR A 62 -7.46 23.86 -18.77
CA THR A 62 -7.73 22.50 -18.30
C THR A 62 -7.80 22.60 -16.79
N PRO A 63 -8.97 22.36 -16.14
CA PRO A 63 -9.00 22.21 -14.70
C PRO A 63 -7.91 21.20 -14.38
N ARG A 64 -6.94 21.58 -13.54
CA ARG A 64 -5.97 20.63 -12.99
C ARG A 64 -6.80 19.43 -12.62
N LEU A 65 -6.66 18.35 -13.40
CA LEU A 65 -7.35 17.10 -13.16
C LEU A 65 -6.68 16.69 -11.87
N LYS A 66 -7.25 17.13 -10.75
CA LYS A 66 -6.84 16.77 -9.41
C LYS A 66 -7.10 15.28 -9.47
N SER A 67 -6.07 14.54 -9.85
CA SER A 67 -6.10 13.09 -9.94
C SER A 67 -6.21 12.70 -8.50
N THR A 68 -7.43 12.78 -7.99
CA THR A 68 -7.81 12.26 -6.70
C THR A 68 -7.37 10.82 -6.82
N PRO A 69 -6.26 10.42 -6.17
CA PRO A 69 -5.73 9.09 -6.35
C PRO A 69 -6.89 8.18 -6.01
N HIS A 70 -7.41 7.49 -7.02
CA HIS A 70 -8.62 6.72 -6.82
C HIS A 70 -8.32 5.76 -5.68
N PRO A 71 -9.18 5.68 -4.64
CA PRO A 71 -8.87 4.91 -3.44
C PRO A 71 -8.54 3.44 -3.77
N LEU A 72 -9.03 2.95 -4.92
CA LEU A 72 -8.67 1.67 -5.51
C LEU A 72 -7.17 1.48 -5.77
N GLY A 73 -6.45 2.52 -6.23
CA GLY A 73 -5.03 2.41 -6.55
C GLY A 73 -4.17 2.08 -5.33
N GLY A 74 -4.46 2.74 -4.20
CA GLY A 74 -3.80 2.45 -2.93
C GLY A 74 -4.12 1.04 -2.40
N ILE A 75 -5.35 0.57 -2.57
CA ILE A 75 -5.76 -0.78 -2.17
C ILE A 75 -5.06 -1.85 -3.02
N LEU A 76 -5.00 -1.65 -4.34
CA LEU A 76 -4.34 -2.58 -5.26
C LEU A 76 -2.84 -2.65 -4.99
N MET A 77 -2.17 -1.51 -4.87
CA MET A 77 -0.74 -1.48 -4.55
C MET A 77 -0.45 -2.08 -3.17
N GLY A 78 -1.27 -1.75 -2.17
CA GLY A 78 -1.16 -2.35 -0.83
C GLY A 78 -1.31 -3.87 -0.86
N SER A 79 -2.22 -4.40 -1.67
CA SER A 79 -2.41 -5.85 -1.84
C SER A 79 -1.23 -6.52 -2.54
N VAL A 80 -0.68 -5.90 -3.60
CA VAL A 80 0.50 -6.43 -4.30
C VAL A 80 1.71 -6.49 -3.35
N VAL A 81 1.95 -5.42 -2.61
CA VAL A 81 3.05 -5.34 -1.63
C VAL A 81 2.85 -6.35 -0.51
N SER A 82 1.62 -6.51 0.03
CA SER A 82 1.35 -7.50 1.09
C SER A 82 1.62 -8.92 0.63
N ASN A 83 1.22 -9.26 -0.59
CA ASN A 83 1.45 -10.59 -1.17
C ASN A 83 2.95 -10.83 -1.38
N PHE A 84 3.68 -9.85 -1.89
CA PHE A 84 5.12 -9.97 -2.10
C PHE A 84 5.88 -10.20 -0.79
N ILE A 85 5.55 -9.43 0.26
CA ILE A 85 6.13 -9.60 1.61
C ILE A 85 5.75 -10.97 2.19
N GLY A 86 4.49 -11.41 2.04
CA GLY A 86 4.03 -12.70 2.53
C GLY A 86 4.76 -13.88 1.89
N ILE A 87 4.93 -13.85 0.57
CA ILE A 87 5.69 -14.86 -0.19
C ILE A 87 7.16 -14.85 0.24
N PHE A 88 7.75 -13.66 0.40
CA PHE A 88 9.14 -13.54 0.83
C PHE A 88 9.36 -14.11 2.24
N LEU A 89 8.47 -13.80 3.19
CA LEU A 89 8.51 -14.37 4.54
C LEU A 89 8.31 -15.88 4.54
N PHE A 90 7.46 -16.40 3.67
CA PHE A 90 7.27 -17.84 3.50
C PHE A 90 8.59 -18.54 3.13
N PHE A 91 9.30 -18.05 2.10
CA PHE A 91 10.59 -18.62 1.69
C PHE A 91 11.68 -18.50 2.76
N ILE A 92 11.70 -17.41 3.52
CA ILE A 92 12.63 -17.25 4.65
C ILE A 92 12.35 -18.29 5.72
N LEU A 93 11.08 -18.44 6.11
CA LEU A 93 10.68 -19.41 7.13
C LEU A 93 10.99 -20.83 6.68
N GLU A 94 10.68 -21.18 5.43
CA GLU A 94 11.00 -22.49 4.86
C GLU A 94 12.51 -22.78 4.93
N ASN A 95 13.37 -21.85 4.49
CA ASN A 95 14.83 -21.98 4.56
C ASN A 95 15.36 -22.12 6.00
N ILE A 96 14.74 -21.44 6.96
CA ILE A 96 15.13 -21.54 8.38
C ILE A 96 14.70 -22.89 8.95
N PHE A 97 13.47 -23.32 8.66
CA PHE A 97 12.90 -24.57 9.18
C PHE A 97 13.58 -25.81 8.61
N GLU A 98 13.91 -25.82 7.32
CA GLU A 98 14.69 -26.91 6.71
C GLU A 98 16.02 -27.14 7.43
N LYS A 99 16.66 -26.05 7.88
CA LYS A 99 17.94 -26.13 8.60
C LYS A 99 17.77 -26.45 10.09
N ALA A 100 16.65 -26.04 10.68
CA ALA A 100 16.44 -26.14 12.12
C ALA A 100 15.85 -27.49 12.57
N ILE A 101 15.10 -28.19 11.71
CA ILE A 101 14.28 -29.33 12.15
C ILE A 101 14.55 -30.57 11.31
N THR A 102 15.49 -31.38 11.76
CA THR A 102 15.70 -32.77 11.31
C THR A 102 14.63 -33.75 11.82
N ALA A 103 13.68 -33.29 12.65
CA ALA A 103 12.69 -34.12 13.31
C ALA A 103 11.25 -33.82 12.84
N SER A 104 10.73 -34.71 11.99
CA SER A 104 9.33 -34.82 11.53
C SER A 104 8.80 -33.69 10.60
N PRO A 105 9.01 -33.80 9.28
CA PRO A 105 8.58 -32.79 8.30
C PRO A 105 7.04 -32.70 8.12
N ALA A 106 6.28 -33.74 8.48
CA ALA A 106 4.88 -33.86 8.06
C ALA A 106 3.89 -32.93 8.79
N SER A 107 4.13 -32.53 10.05
CA SER A 107 3.19 -31.67 10.78
C SER A 107 3.50 -30.18 10.61
N LEU A 108 4.78 -29.83 10.48
CA LEU A 108 5.24 -28.43 10.46
C LEU A 108 4.96 -27.70 9.15
N ILE A 109 5.00 -28.40 8.01
CA ILE A 109 4.69 -27.82 6.69
C ILE A 109 3.28 -27.20 6.66
N ARG A 110 2.34 -27.69 7.49
CA ARG A 110 0.98 -27.16 7.58
C ARG A 110 0.87 -25.85 8.37
N PHE A 111 1.83 -25.55 9.25
CA PHE A 111 1.81 -24.36 10.11
C PHE A 111 2.53 -23.15 9.50
N ILE A 112 3.51 -23.38 8.62
CA ILE A 112 4.27 -22.31 7.93
C ILE A 112 3.35 -21.34 7.17
N PRO A 113 2.43 -21.80 6.29
CA PRO A 113 1.50 -20.89 5.61
C PRO A 113 0.49 -20.26 6.58
N LEU A 114 0.17 -20.91 7.69
CA LEU A 114 -0.75 -20.35 8.69
C LEU A 114 -0.17 -19.12 9.39
N ALA A 115 1.15 -19.07 9.55
CA ALA A 115 1.84 -17.98 10.24
C ALA A 115 2.31 -16.86 9.31
N SER A 116 2.81 -17.17 8.11
CA SER A 116 3.37 -16.16 7.18
C SER A 116 2.29 -15.21 6.64
N VAL A 117 1.08 -15.72 6.45
CA VAL A 117 -0.06 -15.02 5.85
C VAL A 117 -0.59 -13.87 6.69
N PRO A 118 -0.96 -14.06 7.98
CA PRO A 118 -1.42 -12.95 8.81
C PRO A 118 -0.32 -11.89 9.00
N LEU A 119 0.94 -12.30 9.07
CA LEU A 119 2.08 -11.39 9.14
C LEU A 119 2.20 -10.51 7.89
N GLY A 120 2.11 -11.11 6.69
CA GLY A 120 2.12 -10.36 5.43
C GLY A 120 0.94 -9.39 5.31
N ALA A 121 -0.25 -9.79 5.74
CA ALA A 121 -1.45 -8.94 5.73
C ALA A 121 -1.34 -7.75 6.68
N ILE A 122 -0.81 -7.94 7.89
CA ILE A 122 -0.60 -6.86 8.87
C ILE A 122 0.41 -5.84 8.33
N LEU A 123 1.53 -6.30 7.78
CA LEU A 123 2.58 -5.42 7.24
C LEU A 123 2.09 -4.67 5.99
N GLY A 124 1.40 -5.34 5.07
CA GLY A 124 0.83 -4.69 3.90
C GLY A 124 -0.28 -3.69 4.24
N GLY A 125 -1.13 -4.01 5.23
CA GLY A 125 -2.12 -3.09 5.76
C GLY A 125 -1.47 -1.85 6.38
N TYR A 126 -0.38 -2.03 7.13
CA TYR A 126 0.38 -0.91 7.70
C TYR A 126 0.93 0.04 6.63
N VAL A 127 1.56 -0.50 5.56
CA VAL A 127 2.05 0.32 4.43
C VAL A 127 0.90 1.05 3.74
N ALA A 128 -0.23 0.37 3.51
CA ALA A 128 -1.41 0.98 2.89
C ALA A 128 -1.99 2.15 3.73
N THR A 129 -1.90 2.08 5.06
CA THR A 129 -2.36 3.18 5.92
C THR A 129 -1.48 4.43 5.83
N GLN A 130 -0.16 4.27 5.60
CA GLN A 130 0.76 5.40 5.43
C GLN A 130 0.53 6.16 4.12
N MET A 131 0.12 5.45 3.07
CA MET A 131 -0.09 6.04 1.75
C MET A 131 -1.41 6.81 1.61
N ASN A 132 -2.37 6.63 2.54
CA ASN A 132 -3.66 7.30 2.47
C ASN A 132 -4.06 7.90 3.83
N GLN A 133 -3.69 9.17 4.00
CA GLN A 133 -3.91 9.94 5.23
C GLN A 133 -5.38 10.29 5.49
N ASP A 134 -6.24 10.26 4.47
CA ASP A 134 -7.63 10.71 4.63
C ASP A 134 -8.46 9.75 5.49
N ARG A 135 -8.22 8.44 5.38
CA ARG A 135 -8.95 7.37 6.10
C ARG A 135 -8.09 6.12 6.36
N PRO A 136 -7.02 6.22 7.17
CA PRO A 136 -6.04 5.14 7.34
C PRO A 136 -6.68 3.84 7.85
N LEU A 137 -7.62 3.94 8.80
CA LEU A 137 -8.22 2.78 9.45
C LEU A 137 -9.11 1.96 8.51
N LEU A 138 -9.90 2.63 7.66
CA LEU A 138 -10.80 1.96 6.71
C LEU A 138 -10.00 1.22 5.62
N ASN A 139 -8.92 1.86 5.15
CA ASN A 139 -8.06 1.30 4.12
C ASN A 139 -7.21 0.13 4.65
N GLY A 140 -6.72 0.23 5.88
CA GLY A 140 -6.00 -0.87 6.52
C GLY A 140 -6.88 -2.11 6.69
N ILE A 141 -8.13 -1.93 7.16
CA ILE A 141 -9.08 -3.04 7.32
C ILE A 141 -9.46 -3.66 5.98
N SER A 142 -9.72 -2.85 4.94
CA SER A 142 -10.11 -3.37 3.64
C SER A 142 -9.00 -4.19 2.98
N VAL A 143 -7.75 -3.70 3.02
CA VAL A 143 -6.57 -4.44 2.52
C VAL A 143 -6.36 -5.72 3.33
N GLY A 144 -6.46 -5.64 4.67
CA GLY A 144 -6.33 -6.81 5.53
C GLY A 144 -7.35 -7.90 5.21
N LEU A 145 -8.63 -7.54 5.05
CA LEU A 145 -9.70 -8.48 4.70
C LEU A 145 -9.51 -9.08 3.29
N LEU A 146 -9.13 -8.26 2.31
CA LEU A 146 -8.85 -8.72 0.94
C LEU A 146 -7.70 -9.72 0.90
N SER A 147 -6.60 -9.43 1.58
CA SER A 147 -5.45 -10.33 1.64
C SER A 147 -5.77 -11.63 2.38
N LEU A 148 -6.56 -11.56 3.45
CA LEU A 148 -7.00 -12.76 4.19
C LEU A 148 -7.92 -13.63 3.33
N ALA A 149 -8.88 -13.02 2.61
CA ALA A 149 -9.78 -13.72 1.69
C ALA A 149 -9.02 -14.38 0.52
N ALA A 150 -8.12 -13.63 -0.13
CA ALA A 150 -7.29 -14.15 -1.21
C ALA A 150 -6.46 -15.35 -0.75
N THR A 151 -5.90 -15.28 0.45
CA THR A 151 -5.08 -16.36 0.98
C THR A 151 -5.91 -17.57 1.41
N PHE A 152 -7.09 -17.35 1.97
CA PHE A 152 -8.02 -18.44 2.27
C PHE A 152 -8.41 -19.19 0.99
N LEU A 153 -8.71 -18.47 -0.10
CA LEU A 153 -9.02 -19.07 -1.40
C LEU A 153 -7.83 -19.85 -1.97
N LEU A 154 -6.62 -19.31 -1.90
CA LEU A 154 -5.40 -20.00 -2.31
C LEU A 154 -5.15 -21.28 -1.50
N THR A 155 -5.31 -21.20 -0.18
CA THR A 155 -5.15 -22.37 0.70
C THR A 155 -6.22 -23.42 0.42
N ALA A 156 -7.47 -23.00 0.23
CA ALA A 156 -8.57 -23.90 -0.12
C ALA A 156 -8.34 -24.56 -1.48
N TYR A 157 -7.84 -23.81 -2.46
CA TYR A 157 -7.50 -24.31 -3.78
C TYR A 157 -6.34 -25.33 -3.74
N GLN A 158 -5.30 -25.05 -2.95
CA GLN A 158 -4.20 -26.00 -2.74
C GLN A 158 -4.68 -27.27 -2.01
N TYR A 159 -5.57 -27.12 -1.03
CA TYR A 159 -6.14 -28.26 -0.33
C TYR A 159 -6.92 -29.15 -1.30
N ASP A 160 -7.77 -28.57 -2.14
CA ASP A 160 -8.54 -29.31 -3.14
C ASP A 160 -7.63 -30.00 -4.17
N LEU A 161 -6.56 -29.33 -4.62
CA LEU A 161 -5.54 -29.97 -5.47
C LEU A 161 -4.88 -31.17 -4.79
N SER A 162 -4.57 -31.06 -3.49
CA SER A 162 -3.93 -32.14 -2.73
C SER A 162 -4.85 -33.34 -2.47
N THR A 163 -6.17 -33.12 -2.42
CA THR A 163 -7.17 -34.17 -2.20
C THR A 163 -7.63 -34.81 -3.51
N THR A 164 -7.44 -34.15 -4.66
CA THR A 164 -7.75 -34.78 -5.95
C THR A 164 -6.84 -35.99 -6.21
N PRO A 165 -7.42 -37.20 -6.40
CA PRO A 165 -6.65 -38.45 -6.52
C PRO A 165 -5.82 -38.56 -7.81
N PHE A 166 -5.95 -37.60 -8.72
CA PHE A 166 -5.30 -37.61 -10.04
C PHE A 166 -3.78 -37.42 -9.98
N PHE A 167 -3.25 -36.82 -8.90
CA PHE A 167 -1.83 -36.56 -8.71
C PHE A 167 -1.18 -37.47 -7.65
N ARG A 168 -1.71 -38.67 -7.38
CA ARG A 168 -0.93 -39.67 -6.65
C ARG A 168 0.14 -40.25 -7.59
N PRO A 169 1.44 -40.05 -7.32
CA PRO A 169 2.50 -40.68 -8.09
C PRO A 169 2.40 -42.23 -8.04
N GLU A 170 1.74 -42.76 -7.01
CA GLU A 170 1.47 -44.20 -6.85
C GLU A 170 0.49 -44.78 -7.87
N THR A 171 -0.31 -43.94 -8.54
CA THR A 171 -1.28 -44.38 -9.56
C THR A 171 -0.82 -44.13 -10.99
N LEU A 172 0.36 -43.52 -11.19
CA LEU A 172 0.94 -43.42 -12.52
C LEU A 172 1.40 -44.81 -12.94
N PRO A 173 0.94 -45.32 -14.09
CA PRO A 173 1.38 -46.62 -14.54
C PRO A 173 2.87 -46.60 -14.85
N TRP A 174 3.55 -47.71 -14.55
CA TRP A 174 5.01 -47.88 -14.60
C TRP A 174 5.68 -47.55 -15.94
N TRP A 175 4.91 -47.35 -17.01
CA TRP A 175 5.41 -46.94 -18.33
C TRP A 175 5.52 -45.42 -18.53
N VAL A 176 5.16 -44.61 -17.53
CA VAL A 176 5.26 -43.12 -17.57
C VAL A 176 6.46 -42.58 -16.79
N ALA A 177 7.18 -43.44 -16.05
CA ALA A 177 8.38 -43.09 -15.28
C ALA A 177 9.68 -43.37 -16.03
#